data_AF-A0A7V5M6L1-F1
#
_entry.id   AF-A0A7V5M6L1-F1
#
_cell.length_a   1.000
_cell.length_b   1.000
_cell.length_c   1.000
_cell.angle_alpha   90.00
_cell.angle_beta   90.00
_cell.angle_gamma   90.00
#
_symmetry.space_group_name_H-M   'P 1'
#
loop_
_entity.id
_entity.type
_entity.pdbx_description
1 polymer ?
#
loop_
_entity_poly.entity_id
_entity_poly.type
_entity_poly.pdbx_seq_one_letter_code
_entity_poly.pdbx_strand_id
1 'polypeptide(L)'
;MSVIVCADDYIDNDVAYLLGLILMRGTFHYENDIRRLIIQFPYKSLEFKTLPRSKIKIDKETAIKLAVGSVENRIQELLGVNVQVVELNKEVQLKAVFNSKTMAWRNLTTIFNNKRSFQEFSVPEIIYDAPEDIQKDFVRGIADSASSPNPSDAGRAGEQRVVIEFPHKNWHLPVQVCRLFQEKLG
;
A
#
# COMPACT_ATOMS: atom_id res chain seq x y z
N MET A 1 -9.40 -19.06 -29.46
CA MET A 1 -10.01 -18.69 -28.16
C MET A 1 -9.02 -17.82 -27.41
N SER A 2 -9.19 -16.50 -27.46
CA SER A 2 -8.48 -15.62 -26.53
C SER A 2 -9.24 -15.67 -25.21
N VAL A 3 -8.61 -16.16 -24.16
CA VAL A 3 -9.11 -15.96 -22.80
C VAL A 3 -8.94 -14.46 -22.52
N ILE A 4 -10.01 -13.70 -22.72
CA ILE A 4 -10.13 -12.36 -22.17
C ILE A 4 -10.37 -12.62 -20.69
N VAL A 5 -9.33 -12.47 -19.86
CA VAL A 5 -9.53 -12.35 -18.42
C VAL A 5 -10.31 -11.04 -18.25
N CYS A 6 -11.60 -11.13 -17.95
CA CYS A 6 -12.38 -9.96 -17.56
C CYS A 6 -11.69 -9.35 -16.33
N ALA A 7 -11.60 -8.02 -16.29
CA ALA A 7 -10.92 -7.31 -15.21
C ALA A 7 -11.43 -7.76 -13.83
N ASP A 8 -12.73 -8.08 -13.76
CA ASP A 8 -13.44 -8.59 -12.58
C ASP A 8 -12.90 -9.92 -12.03
N ASP A 9 -12.36 -10.81 -12.88
CA ASP A 9 -11.79 -12.10 -12.43
C ASP A 9 -10.37 -11.96 -11.85
N TYR A 10 -9.71 -10.83 -12.09
CA TYR A 10 -8.34 -10.59 -11.62
C TYR A 10 -8.28 -9.93 -10.25
N ILE A 11 -9.38 -9.35 -9.76
CA ILE A 11 -9.39 -8.63 -8.49
C ILE A 11 -10.00 -9.47 -7.38
N ASP A 12 -9.19 -9.73 -6.36
CA ASP A 12 -9.59 -10.31 -5.09
C ASP A 12 -9.11 -9.39 -3.95
N ASN A 13 -9.37 -9.81 -2.70
CA ASN A 13 -8.96 -9.07 -1.52
C ASN A 13 -7.44 -8.85 -1.42
N ASP A 14 -6.62 -9.80 -1.90
CA ASP A 14 -5.16 -9.73 -1.82
C ASP A 14 -4.60 -8.77 -2.87
N VAL A 15 -5.13 -8.84 -4.10
CA VAL A 15 -4.81 -7.89 -5.17
C VAL A 15 -5.23 -6.49 -4.76
N ALA A 16 -6.45 -6.31 -4.26
CA ALA A 16 -6.93 -5.00 -3.82
C ALA A 16 -6.07 -4.42 -2.70
N TYR A 17 -5.72 -5.22 -1.69
CA TYR A 17 -4.79 -4.81 -0.65
C TYR A 17 -3.43 -4.36 -1.23
N LEU A 18 -2.84 -5.14 -2.13
CA LEU A 18 -1.60 -4.77 -2.81
C LEU A 18 -1.75 -3.47 -3.61
N LEU A 19 -2.85 -3.29 -4.35
CA LEU A 19 -3.11 -2.05 -5.09
C LEU A 19 -3.16 -0.83 -4.17
N GLY A 20 -3.73 -0.96 -2.97
CA GLY A 20 -3.73 0.10 -1.97
C GLY A 20 -2.32 0.49 -1.51
N LEU A 21 -1.46 -0.50 -1.25
CA LEU A 21 -0.05 -0.27 -0.91
C LEU A 21 0.71 0.44 -2.05
N ILE A 22 0.53 -0.03 -3.29
CA ILE A 22 1.19 0.54 -4.48
C ILE A 22 0.69 1.97 -4.74
N LEU A 23 -0.60 2.21 -4.61
CA LEU A 23 -1.21 3.53 -4.83
C LEU A 23 -0.53 4.62 -4.01
N MET A 24 -0.26 4.33 -2.74
CA MET A 24 0.24 5.32 -1.79
C MET A 24 1.75 5.46 -1.77
N ARG A 25 2.49 4.36 -1.98
CA ARG A 25 3.95 4.32 -1.77
C ARG A 25 4.72 3.47 -2.79
N GLY A 26 4.05 3.03 -3.85
CA GLY A 26 4.63 2.16 -4.86
C GLY A 26 5.39 2.88 -5.97
N THR A 27 6.47 2.27 -6.44
CA THR A 27 7.18 2.66 -7.66
C THR A 27 7.52 1.44 -8.52
N PHE A 28 7.31 1.57 -9.83
CA PHE A 28 7.73 0.60 -10.84
C PHE A 28 9.04 1.04 -11.46
N HIS A 29 10.08 0.22 -11.29
CA HIS A 29 11.38 0.39 -11.93
C HIS A 29 11.57 -0.69 -13.00
N TYR A 30 12.09 -0.27 -14.15
CA TYR A 30 12.48 -1.19 -15.20
C TYR A 30 13.80 -0.72 -15.79
N GLU A 31 14.81 -1.57 -15.70
CA GLU A 31 16.17 -1.32 -16.18
C GLU A 31 16.71 -2.61 -16.76
N ASN A 32 17.14 -2.57 -18.02
CA ASN A 32 17.50 -3.75 -18.82
C ASN A 32 16.35 -4.77 -18.85
N ASP A 33 16.59 -6.01 -18.40
CA ASP A 33 15.56 -7.05 -18.28
C ASP A 33 15.01 -7.23 -16.87
N ILE A 34 15.48 -6.45 -15.89
CA ILE A 34 15.06 -6.56 -14.50
C ILE A 34 13.96 -5.54 -14.21
N ARG A 35 12.85 -6.05 -13.72
CA ARG A 35 11.67 -5.27 -13.31
C ARG A 35 11.57 -5.32 -11.80
N ARG A 36 11.32 -4.18 -11.16
CA ARG A 36 11.22 -4.08 -9.70
C ARG A 36 9.99 -3.28 -9.34
N LEU A 37 9.17 -3.83 -8.45
CA LEU A 37 8.16 -3.07 -7.72
C LEU A 37 8.74 -2.78 -6.33
N ILE A 38 8.75 -1.51 -5.94
CA ILE A 38 9.21 -1.06 -4.63
C ILE A 38 8.05 -0.38 -3.93
N ILE A 39 7.76 -0.76 -2.69
CA ILE A 39 6.75 -0.12 -1.84
C ILE A 39 7.45 0.39 -0.58
N GLN A 40 7.30 1.68 -0.31
CA GLN A 40 8.05 2.40 0.73
C GLN A 40 7.23 2.59 2.02
N PHE A 41 7.82 2.29 3.17
CA PHE A 41 7.23 2.49 4.48
C PHE A 41 8.14 3.41 5.32
N PRO A 42 8.01 4.75 5.14
CA PRO A 42 8.84 5.70 5.87
C PRO A 42 8.42 5.82 7.34
N TYR A 43 9.38 6.07 8.25
CA TYR A 43 9.10 6.34 9.66
C TYR A 43 9.87 7.55 10.21
N LYS A 44 9.17 8.45 10.92
CA LYS A 44 9.69 9.78 11.31
C LYS A 44 10.61 9.79 12.55
N SER A 45 10.50 8.81 13.46
CA SER A 45 11.30 8.76 14.70
C SER A 45 11.42 7.34 15.25
N LEU A 46 12.57 7.00 15.84
CA LEU A 46 12.83 5.81 16.65
C LEU A 46 12.33 5.96 18.10
N GLU A 47 12.04 7.19 18.54
CA GLU A 47 11.68 7.44 19.94
C GLU A 47 10.16 7.35 20.18
N PHE A 48 9.79 6.49 21.13
CA PHE A 48 8.46 6.49 21.73
C PHE A 48 8.40 7.42 22.95
N LYS A 49 7.35 8.24 23.01
CA LYS A 49 6.69 8.52 24.29
C LYS A 49 5.76 7.33 24.56
N THR A 50 5.97 6.67 25.69
CA THR A 50 5.14 5.59 26.20
C THR A 50 3.64 5.92 26.09
N LEU A 51 2.84 4.98 25.58
CA LEU A 51 1.38 5.02 25.75
C LEU A 51 1.08 5.18 27.26
N PRO A 52 0.18 6.08 27.67
CA PRO A 52 -0.16 6.23 29.08
C PRO A 52 -0.64 4.87 29.63
N ARG A 53 0.07 4.32 30.62
CA ARG A 53 -0.16 3.02 31.29
C ARG A 53 0.37 1.75 30.61
N SER A 54 1.09 1.83 29.49
CA SER A 54 1.77 0.67 28.89
C SER A 54 3.23 0.55 29.34
N LYS A 55 3.65 -0.63 29.83
CA LYS A 55 5.06 -0.99 30.08
C LYS A 55 5.76 -1.57 28.84
N ILE A 56 5.02 -1.73 27.74
CA ILE A 56 5.52 -2.36 26.52
C ILE A 56 6.27 -1.29 25.71
N LYS A 57 7.60 -1.41 25.68
CA LYS A 57 8.48 -0.66 24.77
C LYS A 57 8.63 -1.48 23.49
N ILE A 58 7.70 -1.34 22.56
CA ILE A 58 7.92 -1.82 21.19
C ILE A 58 8.60 -0.69 20.44
N ASP A 59 9.76 -0.96 19.85
CA ASP A 59 10.43 -0.03 18.94
C ASP A 59 9.61 0.09 17.63
N LYS A 60 9.47 1.30 17.07
CA LYS A 60 8.64 1.54 15.86
C LYS A 60 9.19 0.77 14.67
N GLU A 61 10.50 0.70 14.55
CA GLU A 61 11.15 -0.06 13.49
C GLU A 61 10.81 -1.54 13.64
N THR A 62 10.90 -2.10 14.85
CA THR A 62 10.46 -3.47 15.16
C THR A 62 8.97 -3.70 14.84
N ALA A 63 8.08 -2.76 15.19
CA ALA A 63 6.65 -2.87 14.87
C ALA A 63 6.39 -2.87 13.36
N ILE A 64 7.05 -1.97 12.63
CA ILE A 64 6.95 -1.88 11.17
C ILE A 64 7.53 -3.15 10.53
N LYS A 65 8.65 -3.68 11.03
CA LYS A 65 9.24 -4.94 10.55
C LYS A 65 8.29 -6.11 10.70
N LEU A 66 7.67 -6.26 11.87
CA LEU A 66 6.70 -7.34 12.11
C LEU A 66 5.48 -7.21 11.19
N ALA A 67 4.98 -5.98 11.01
CA ALA A 67 3.87 -5.71 10.10
C ALA A 67 4.27 -6.02 8.65
N VAL A 68 5.41 -5.49 8.19
CA VAL A 68 5.92 -5.69 6.83
C VAL A 68 6.22 -7.16 6.54
N GLY A 69 6.73 -7.93 7.51
CA GLY A 69 6.97 -9.37 7.35
C GLY A 69 5.68 -10.17 7.12
N SER A 70 4.57 -9.78 7.76
CA SER A 70 3.27 -10.41 7.46
C SER A 70 2.76 -10.06 6.06
N VAL A 71 3.03 -8.83 5.60
CA VAL A 71 2.70 -8.36 4.25
C VAL A 71 3.57 -9.02 3.18
N GLU A 72 4.85 -9.27 3.47
CA GLU A 72 5.79 -9.96 2.58
C GLU A 72 5.26 -11.33 2.16
N ASN A 73 4.85 -12.16 3.12
CA ASN A 73 4.34 -13.51 2.82
C ASN A 73 3.11 -13.46 1.90
N ARG A 74 2.14 -12.59 2.23
CA ARG A 74 0.92 -12.40 1.44
C ARG A 74 1.23 -11.95 0.00
N ILE A 75 2.13 -10.97 -0.18
CA ILE A 75 2.49 -10.45 -1.50
C ILE A 75 3.35 -11.45 -2.29
N GLN A 76 4.22 -12.20 -1.62
CA GLN A 76 5.06 -13.21 -2.27
C GLN A 76 4.22 -14.32 -2.89
N GLU A 77 3.23 -14.83 -2.14
CA GLU A 77 2.28 -15.82 -2.65
C GLU A 77 1.49 -15.27 -3.84
N LEU A 78 0.99 -14.04 -3.72
CA LEU A 78 0.19 -13.40 -4.77
C LEU A 78 0.96 -13.17 -6.07
N LEU A 79 2.20 -12.69 -5.98
CA LEU A 79 2.99 -12.32 -7.16
C LEU A 79 3.72 -13.51 -7.78
N GLY A 80 3.93 -14.59 -7.02
CA GLY A 80 4.74 -15.73 -7.43
C GLY A 80 6.20 -15.35 -7.73
N VAL A 81 6.70 -14.29 -7.10
CA VAL A 81 8.08 -13.80 -7.26
C VAL A 81 8.75 -13.61 -5.91
N ASN A 82 10.08 -13.55 -5.92
CA ASN A 82 10.82 -13.22 -4.71
C ASN A 82 10.54 -11.77 -4.29
N VAL A 83 9.97 -11.63 -3.09
CA VAL A 83 9.82 -10.37 -2.39
C VAL A 83 10.91 -10.30 -1.33
N GLN A 84 11.48 -9.12 -1.12
CA GLN A 84 12.52 -8.88 -0.12
C GLN A 84 12.13 -7.66 0.71
N VAL A 85 12.26 -7.79 2.02
CA VAL A 85 12.26 -6.62 2.93
C VAL A 85 13.66 -6.02 2.94
N VAL A 86 13.78 -4.76 2.53
CA VAL A 86 15.03 -4.00 2.53
C VAL A 86 14.93 -2.88 3.56
N GLU A 87 15.89 -2.86 4.48
CA GLU A 87 15.98 -1.85 5.53
C GLU A 87 16.87 -0.69 5.07
N LEU A 88 16.35 0.52 5.17
CA LEU A 88 17.07 1.76 4.90
C LEU A 88 16.96 2.68 6.12
N ASN A 89 17.78 3.74 6.14
CA ASN A 89 17.73 4.72 7.23
C ASN A 89 16.35 5.42 7.23
N LYS A 90 15.54 5.20 8.28
CA LYS A 90 14.19 5.75 8.47
C LYS A 90 13.13 5.26 7.46
N GLU A 91 13.38 4.13 6.81
CA GLU A 91 12.45 3.56 5.85
C GLU A 91 12.62 2.04 5.76
N VAL A 92 11.50 1.31 5.71
CA VAL A 92 11.48 -0.10 5.31
C VAL A 92 10.89 -0.18 3.92
N GLN A 93 11.45 -1.00 3.04
CA GLN A 93 10.95 -1.20 1.68
C GLN A 93 10.57 -2.65 1.44
N LEU A 94 9.45 -2.87 0.77
CA LEU A 94 9.14 -4.14 0.11
C LEU A 94 9.59 -4.07 -1.34
N LYS A 95 10.43 -5.02 -1.76
CA LYS A 95 10.99 -5.07 -3.11
C LYS A 95 10.65 -6.41 -3.76
N ALA A 96 9.75 -6.38 -4.73
CA ALA A 96 9.45 -7.54 -5.57
C ALA A 96 10.25 -7.47 -6.87
N VAL A 97 11.00 -8.53 -7.20
CA VAL A 97 11.83 -8.60 -8.41
C VAL A 97 11.23 -9.56 -9.42
N PHE A 98 10.98 -9.06 -10.63
CA PHE A 98 10.46 -9.84 -11.74
C PHE A 98 11.55 -10.02 -12.80
N ASN A 99 11.92 -11.28 -13.05
CA ASN A 99 12.95 -11.66 -14.02
C ASN A 99 12.43 -11.68 -15.47
N SER A 100 11.12 -11.51 -15.66
CA SER A 100 10.47 -11.48 -16.97
C SER A 100 9.19 -10.64 -16.91
N LYS A 101 8.53 -10.43 -18.05
CA LYS A 101 7.26 -9.69 -18.14
C LYS A 101 6.08 -10.61 -17.77
N THR A 102 6.00 -10.99 -16.50
CA THR A 102 4.94 -11.87 -15.96
C THR A 102 3.54 -11.27 -16.11
N MET A 103 2.50 -12.09 -15.99
CA MET A 103 1.11 -11.60 -16.00
C MET A 103 0.85 -10.62 -14.85
N ALA A 104 1.35 -10.91 -13.63
CA ALA A 104 1.27 -10.00 -12.50
C ALA A 104 1.88 -8.62 -12.82
N TRP A 105 3.09 -8.59 -13.38
CA TRP A 105 3.72 -7.32 -13.80
C TRP A 105 2.85 -6.57 -14.80
N ARG A 106 2.39 -7.25 -15.85
CA ARG A 106 1.56 -6.66 -16.92
C ARG A 106 0.26 -6.08 -16.37
N ASN A 107 -0.42 -6.84 -15.52
CA ASN A 107 -1.71 -6.44 -14.97
C ASN A 107 -1.53 -5.25 -14.04
N LEU A 108 -0.59 -5.31 -13.10
CA LEU A 108 -0.29 -4.20 -12.20
C LEU A 108 0.07 -2.91 -12.96
N THR A 109 1.00 -2.98 -13.94
CA THR A 109 1.35 -1.78 -14.71
C THR A 109 0.17 -1.25 -15.53
N THR A 110 -0.70 -2.14 -16.03
CA THR A 110 -1.88 -1.73 -16.81
C THR A 110 -2.92 -1.06 -15.93
N ILE A 111 -3.19 -1.60 -14.73
CA ILE A 111 -4.10 -1.03 -13.73
C ILE A 111 -3.70 0.39 -13.35
N PHE A 112 -2.39 0.65 -13.24
CA PHE A 112 -1.86 2.00 -12.98
C PHE A 112 -1.59 2.81 -14.25
N ASN A 113 -2.21 2.48 -15.38
CA ASN A 113 -2.11 3.19 -16.66
C ASN A 113 -0.66 3.42 -17.13
N ASN A 114 0.22 2.44 -16.89
CA ASN A 114 1.65 2.46 -17.17
C ASN A 114 2.43 3.60 -16.50
N LYS A 115 1.84 4.30 -15.52
CA LYS A 115 2.56 5.25 -14.67
C LYS A 115 3.55 4.50 -13.80
N ARG A 116 4.58 5.18 -13.31
CA ARG A 116 5.68 4.54 -12.59
C ARG A 116 5.74 4.87 -11.10
N SER A 117 5.02 5.87 -10.63
CA SER A 117 5.18 6.38 -9.27
C SER A 117 3.84 6.74 -8.65
N PHE A 118 3.72 6.45 -7.34
CA PHE A 118 2.65 6.91 -6.46
C PHE A 118 2.42 8.43 -6.50
N GLN A 119 3.40 9.21 -6.97
CA GLN A 119 3.26 10.64 -7.22
C GLN A 119 2.29 10.97 -8.35
N GLU A 120 1.89 10.00 -9.17
CA GLU A 120 1.05 10.19 -10.35
C GLU A 120 -0.14 9.23 -10.41
N PHE A 121 -0.18 8.21 -9.55
CA PHE A 121 -1.24 7.19 -9.55
C PHE A 121 -2.62 7.77 -9.22
N SER A 122 -3.65 7.02 -9.60
CA SER A 122 -5.05 7.32 -9.32
C SER A 122 -5.71 6.06 -8.79
N VAL A 123 -6.78 6.21 -8.01
CA VAL A 123 -7.59 5.05 -7.59
C VAL A 123 -8.05 4.31 -8.86
N PRO A 124 -7.72 3.01 -9.03
CA PRO A 124 -8.14 2.27 -10.21
C PRO A 124 -9.66 2.15 -10.32
N GLU A 125 -10.23 2.35 -11.51
CA GLU A 125 -11.69 2.30 -11.71
C GLU A 125 -12.31 0.98 -11.25
N ILE A 126 -11.60 -0.13 -11.47
CA ILE A 126 -12.02 -1.46 -11.01
C ILE A 126 -12.31 -1.53 -9.49
N ILE A 127 -11.67 -0.68 -8.67
CA ILE A 127 -11.94 -0.62 -7.24
C ILE A 127 -13.31 -0.01 -6.94
N TYR A 128 -13.74 1.00 -7.71
CA TYR A 128 -15.05 1.64 -7.50
C TYR A 128 -16.20 0.68 -7.81
N ASP A 129 -15.99 -0.25 -8.73
CA ASP A 129 -17.00 -1.23 -9.16
C ASP A 129 -16.89 -2.56 -8.39
N ALA A 130 -15.83 -2.76 -7.62
CA ALA A 130 -15.62 -3.98 -6.83
C ALA A 130 -16.64 -4.12 -5.67
N PRO A 131 -16.88 -5.36 -5.20
CA PRO A 131 -17.56 -5.63 -3.94
C PRO A 131 -16.97 -4.88 -2.74
N GLU A 132 -17.82 -4.62 -1.74
CA GLU A 132 -17.47 -3.83 -0.56
C GLU A 132 -16.30 -4.41 0.26
N ASP A 133 -16.19 -5.73 0.34
CA ASP A 133 -15.09 -6.40 1.04
C ASP A 133 -13.74 -6.19 0.34
N ILE A 134 -13.72 -6.22 -1.00
CA ILE A 134 -12.53 -5.90 -1.81
C ILE A 134 -12.15 -4.43 -1.66
N GLN A 135 -13.14 -3.52 -1.66
CA GLN A 135 -12.90 -2.09 -1.38
C GLN A 135 -12.32 -1.86 0.01
N LYS A 136 -12.81 -2.59 1.02
CA LYS A 136 -12.26 -2.55 2.37
C LYS A 136 -10.81 -3.01 2.42
N ASP A 137 -10.44 -4.07 1.70
CA ASP A 137 -9.04 -4.51 1.63
C ASP A 137 -8.13 -3.51 0.90
N PHE A 138 -8.62 -2.88 -0.17
CA PHE A 138 -7.90 -1.77 -0.80
C PHE A 138 -7.60 -0.63 0.18
N VAL A 139 -8.60 -0.26 1.00
CA VAL A 139 -8.44 0.76 2.05
C VAL A 139 -7.48 0.31 3.14
N ARG A 140 -7.46 -0.98 3.53
CA ARG A 140 -6.45 -1.52 4.46
C ARG A 140 -5.04 -1.32 3.89
N GLY A 141 -4.84 -1.58 2.60
CA GLY A 141 -3.56 -1.30 1.93
C GLY A 141 -3.16 0.18 1.96
N ILE A 142 -4.12 1.09 1.77
CA ILE A 142 -3.86 2.54 1.93
C ILE A 142 -3.44 2.86 3.37
N ALA A 143 -4.17 2.35 4.36
CA ALA A 143 -3.90 2.61 5.76
C ALA A 143 -2.51 2.07 6.18
N ASP A 144 -2.16 0.85 5.80
CA ASP A 144 -0.89 0.23 6.21
C ASP A 144 0.35 0.91 5.60
N SER A 145 0.22 1.53 4.44
CA SER A 145 1.33 2.19 3.74
C SER A 145 1.46 3.68 4.04
N ALA A 146 0.37 4.37 4.38
CA ALA A 146 0.35 5.82 4.49
C ALA A 146 -0.22 6.37 5.80
N SER A 147 -0.68 5.51 6.71
CA SER A 147 -1.09 5.98 8.03
C SER A 147 0.07 6.04 9.01
N SER A 148 0.10 7.09 9.82
CA SER A 148 1.06 7.20 10.92
C SER A 148 0.38 7.81 12.14
N PRO A 149 0.00 7.01 13.15
CA PRO A 149 -0.57 7.54 14.38
C PRO A 149 0.45 8.43 15.11
N ASN A 150 0.12 9.70 15.30
CA ASN A 150 0.89 10.62 16.13
C ASN A 150 0.10 10.95 17.41
N PRO A 151 0.75 11.07 18.60
CA PRO A 151 0.09 11.61 19.78
C PRO A 151 -0.58 12.98 19.57
N SER A 152 -0.09 13.76 18.60
CA SER A 152 -0.66 15.05 18.22
C SER A 152 -2.00 14.92 17.47
N ASP A 153 -2.34 13.72 17.00
CA ASP A 153 -3.60 13.42 16.33
C ASP A 153 -4.70 13.01 17.32
N ALA A 154 -4.43 13.08 18.63
CA ALA A 154 -5.43 12.85 19.65
C ALA A 154 -6.56 13.90 19.52
N GLY A 155 -7.78 13.41 19.36
CA GLY A 155 -8.95 14.25 19.34
C GLY A 155 -9.31 14.78 20.72
N ARG A 156 -10.26 15.72 20.73
CA ARG A 156 -10.64 16.45 21.95
C ARG A 156 -11.29 15.56 23.01
N ALA A 157 -11.87 14.42 22.62
CA ALA A 157 -12.48 13.46 23.53
C ALA A 157 -11.51 12.33 23.93
N GLY A 158 -10.22 12.45 23.58
CA GLY A 158 -9.20 11.44 23.87
C GLY A 158 -9.16 10.30 22.87
N GLU A 159 -9.90 10.38 21.76
CA GLU A 159 -9.83 9.41 20.67
C GLU A 159 -8.52 9.56 19.88
N GLN A 160 -7.86 8.46 19.53
CA GLN A 160 -6.69 8.51 18.66
C GLN A 160 -7.15 8.54 17.20
N ARG A 161 -6.80 9.60 16.46
CA ARG A 161 -7.08 9.66 15.02
C ARG A 161 -5.96 8.98 14.23
N VAL A 162 -6.37 8.34 13.14
CA VAL A 162 -5.45 7.76 12.15
C VAL A 162 -5.44 8.69 10.95
N VAL A 163 -4.32 9.37 10.73
CA VAL A 163 -4.14 10.30 9.62
C VAL A 163 -3.48 9.57 8.46
N ILE A 164 -4.06 9.67 7.26
CA ILE A 164 -3.49 9.16 6.01
C ILE A 164 -2.71 10.28 5.34
N GLU A 165 -1.42 10.08 5.12
CA GLU A 165 -0.53 11.07 4.51
C GLU A 165 -0.44 10.89 2.99
N PHE A 166 -0.96 11.86 2.23
CA PHE A 166 -0.90 11.84 0.77
C PHE A 166 0.34 12.57 0.23
N PRO A 167 0.90 12.13 -0.92
CA PRO A 167 2.00 12.82 -1.58
C PRO A 167 1.54 14.19 -2.10
N HIS A 168 2.26 15.26 -1.75
CA HIS A 168 1.92 16.62 -2.19
C HIS A 168 1.80 16.76 -3.73
N LYS A 169 2.67 16.08 -4.48
CA LYS A 169 2.62 16.10 -5.95
C LYS A 169 1.35 15.47 -6.52
N ASN A 170 0.73 14.55 -5.78
CA ASN A 170 -0.49 13.87 -6.18
C ASN A 170 -1.72 14.44 -5.45
N TRP A 171 -1.96 15.73 -5.64
CA TRP A 171 -3.01 16.46 -4.91
C TRP A 171 -4.45 16.02 -5.24
N HIS A 172 -4.65 15.33 -6.36
CA HIS A 172 -5.96 14.79 -6.76
C HIS A 172 -6.32 13.50 -6.01
N LEU A 173 -5.33 12.73 -5.57
CA LEU A 173 -5.54 11.43 -4.93
C LEU A 173 -6.39 11.50 -3.65
N PRO A 174 -6.21 12.48 -2.73
CA PRO A 174 -7.11 12.66 -1.60
C PRO A 174 -8.59 12.75 -2.00
N VAL A 175 -8.93 13.45 -3.08
CA VAL A 175 -10.31 13.60 -3.54
C VAL A 175 -10.88 12.25 -3.98
N GLN A 176 -10.09 11.46 -4.70
CA GLN A 176 -10.48 10.12 -5.15
C GLN A 176 -10.70 9.14 -3.99
N VAL A 177 -9.81 9.18 -3.00
CA VAL A 177 -9.93 8.33 -1.81
C VAL A 177 -11.10 8.77 -0.92
N CYS A 178 -11.31 10.09 -0.74
CA CYS A 178 -12.49 10.61 -0.06
C CYS A 178 -13.78 10.17 -0.74
N ARG A 179 -13.83 10.21 -2.08
CA ARG A 179 -14.97 9.70 -2.86
C ARG A 179 -15.23 8.23 -2.58
N LEU A 180 -14.17 7.40 -2.55
CA LEU A 180 -14.29 5.98 -2.23
C LEU A 180 -14.91 5.78 -0.83
N PHE A 181 -14.44 6.51 0.18
CA PHE A 181 -15.02 6.43 1.52
C PHE A 181 -16.50 6.84 1.54
N GLN A 182 -16.80 8.02 1.02
CA GLN A 182 -18.14 8.61 1.12
C GLN A 182 -19.19 7.87 0.30
N GLU A 183 -18.84 7.41 -0.91
CA GLU A 183 -19.81 6.80 -1.83
C GLU A 183 -19.95 5.29 -1.65
N LYS A 184 -18.93 4.60 -1.12
CA LYS A 184 -18.89 3.13 -1.12
C LYS A 184 -18.82 2.49 0.26
N LEU A 185 -18.23 3.16 1.25
CA LEU A 185 -17.92 2.53 2.55
C LEU A 185 -18.66 3.13 3.75
N GLY A 186 -19.32 4.29 3.59
CA GLY A 186 -20.12 4.94 4.63
C GLY A 186 -19.29 5.48 5.79
#